data_AF-A0A957U584-F1
#
_entry.id   AF-A0A957U584-F1
#
_cell.length_a   1.000
_cell.length_b   1.000
_cell.length_c   1.000
_cell.angle_alpha   90.00
_cell.angle_beta   90.00
_cell.angle_gamma   90.00
#
_symmetry.space_group_name_H-M   'P 1'
#
loop_
_entity.id
_entity.type
_entity.pdbx_description
1 polymer ?
#
loop_
_entity_poly.entity_id
_entity_poly.type
_entity_poly.pdbx_seq_one_letter_code
_entity_poly.pdbx_strand_id
1 'polypeptide(L)'
;MAVYRSYPDHAPAALPRGNRTLLRNAVSGLLLLLLSSLLAACGSVMPAATTELDSVKLQLNWVHSSDFAGFYVADAKGFYADENLSVEFLERDNDVPSRQKLVNGEADFALLSLNRINDL
;
A
#
# COMPACT_ATOMS: atom_id res chain seq x y z
N MET A 1 -15.29 -70.18 -65.52
CA MET A 1 -13.82 -70.02 -65.57
C MET A 1 -13.53 -68.56 -65.27
N ALA A 2 -13.27 -68.22 -64.00
CA ALA A 2 -13.02 -66.84 -63.55
C ALA A 2 -11.60 -66.78 -63.01
N VAL A 3 -10.76 -65.97 -63.65
CA VAL A 3 -9.34 -65.80 -63.31
C VAL A 3 -9.26 -64.89 -62.10
N TYR A 4 -8.93 -65.46 -60.93
CA TYR A 4 -8.71 -64.70 -59.70
C TYR A 4 -7.34 -64.03 -59.77
N ARG A 5 -7.33 -62.72 -60.05
CA ARG A 5 -6.10 -61.93 -60.16
C ARG A 5 -5.66 -61.52 -58.75
N SER A 6 -4.56 -62.08 -58.29
CA SER A 6 -3.95 -61.78 -56.99
C SER A 6 -3.63 -60.29 -56.86
N TYR A 7 -4.19 -59.65 -55.84
CA TYR A 7 -3.84 -58.28 -55.44
C TYR A 7 -2.53 -58.32 -54.65
N PRO A 8 -1.50 -57.51 -54.96
CA PRO A 8 -0.33 -57.42 -54.11
C PRO A 8 -0.72 -56.73 -52.80
N ASP A 9 -0.38 -57.37 -51.68
CA ASP A 9 -0.44 -56.79 -50.34
C ASP A 9 0.41 -55.51 -50.31
N HIS A 10 -0.25 -54.36 -50.36
CA HIS A 10 0.36 -53.07 -50.06
C HIS A 10 0.05 -52.77 -48.60
N ALA A 11 0.99 -53.09 -47.72
CA ALA A 11 0.90 -52.70 -46.32
C ALA A 11 0.67 -51.18 -46.24
N PRO A 12 -0.29 -50.69 -45.43
CA PRO A 12 -0.50 -49.25 -45.29
C PRO A 12 0.77 -48.63 -44.71
N ALA A 13 1.25 -47.55 -45.34
CA ALA A 13 2.42 -46.81 -44.88
C ALA A 13 2.23 -46.40 -43.40
N ALA A 14 3.12 -46.88 -42.53
CA ALA A 14 3.08 -46.58 -41.11
C ALA A 14 3.31 -45.07 -40.91
N LEU A 15 2.31 -44.39 -40.33
CA LEU A 15 2.44 -42.98 -39.99
C LEU A 15 3.62 -42.79 -39.01
N PRO A 16 4.44 -41.75 -39.19
CA PRO A 16 5.51 -41.45 -38.26
C PRO A 16 4.91 -41.20 -36.87
N ARG A 17 5.23 -42.06 -35.91
CA ARG A 17 4.83 -41.90 -34.51
C ARG A 17 5.63 -40.72 -33.92
N GLY A 18 5.13 -39.52 -34.11
CA GLY A 18 5.69 -38.30 -33.50
C GLY A 18 5.60 -38.38 -31.97
N ASN A 19 6.69 -38.02 -31.28
CA ASN A 19 6.80 -38.04 -29.83
C ASN A 19 5.87 -37.01 -29.18
N ARG A 20 4.63 -37.44 -28.88
CA ARG A 20 3.55 -36.64 -28.26
C ARG A 20 3.96 -36.02 -26.91
N THR A 21 4.94 -36.61 -26.23
CA THR A 21 5.54 -36.13 -24.98
C THR A 21 6.34 -34.85 -25.18
N LEU A 22 7.03 -34.69 -26.31
CA LEU A 22 7.81 -33.49 -26.62
C LEU A 22 6.89 -32.30 -26.95
N LEU A 23 5.79 -32.57 -27.66
CA LEU A 23 4.76 -31.57 -27.95
C LEU A 23 4.07 -31.08 -26.67
N ARG A 24 3.80 -31.98 -25.71
CA ARG A 24 3.14 -31.62 -24.44
C ARG A 24 4.02 -30.78 -23.52
N ASN A 25 5.34 -31.05 -23.51
CA ASN A 25 6.29 -30.29 -22.71
C ASN A 25 6.56 -28.90 -23.32
N ALA A 26 6.61 -28.79 -24.65
CA ALA A 26 6.78 -27.51 -25.34
C ALA A 26 5.59 -26.55 -25.12
N VAL A 27 4.36 -27.08 -25.15
CA VAL A 27 3.14 -26.30 -24.88
C VAL A 27 3.11 -25.82 -23.42
N SER A 28 3.51 -26.66 -22.47
CA SER A 28 3.59 -26.28 -21.05
C SER A 28 4.64 -25.20 -20.80
N GLY A 29 5.80 -25.29 -21.46
CA GLY A 29 6.85 -24.26 -21.37
C GLY A 29 6.40 -22.90 -21.93
N LEU A 30 5.68 -22.90 -23.06
CA LEU A 30 5.16 -21.67 -23.66
C LEU A 30 4.05 -21.03 -22.80
N LEU A 31 3.19 -21.84 -22.17
CA LEU A 31 2.15 -21.37 -21.27
C LEU A 31 2.73 -20.71 -20.00
N LEU A 32 3.80 -21.30 -19.45
CA LEU A 32 4.49 -20.76 -18.28
C LEU A 32 5.22 -19.45 -18.60
N LEU A 33 5.81 -19.33 -19.79
CA LEU A 33 6.46 -18.10 -20.25
C LEU A 33 5.44 -16.96 -20.48
N LEU A 34 4.28 -17.26 -21.07
CA LEU A 34 3.21 -16.28 -21.28
C LEU A 34 2.59 -15.80 -19.97
N LEU A 35 2.40 -16.70 -19.00
CA LEU A 35 1.86 -16.35 -17.68
C LEU A 35 2.84 -15.47 -16.88
N SER A 36 4.15 -15.68 -17.05
CA SER A 36 5.20 -14.89 -16.40
C SER A 36 5.25 -13.44 -16.93
N SER A 37 5.08 -13.26 -18.24
CA SER A 37 5.03 -11.91 -18.85
C SER A 37 3.79 -11.11 -18.45
N LEU A 38 2.66 -11.78 -18.18
CA LEU A 38 1.43 -11.10 -17.79
C LEU A 38 1.49 -10.54 -16.35
N LEU A 39 2.31 -11.15 -15.48
CA LEU A 39 2.48 -10.72 -14.10
C LEU A 39 3.43 -9.51 -13.95
N ALA A 40 4.36 -9.32 -14.88
CA ALA A 40 5.31 -8.20 -14.88
C ALA A 40 4.71 -6.86 -15.34
N ALA A 41 3.53 -6.87 -15.96
CA ALA A 41 2.90 -5.68 -16.54
C ALA A 41 2.08 -4.84 -15.53
N CYS A 42 1.88 -5.31 -14.30
CA CYS A 42 1.13 -4.58 -13.26
C CYS A 42 2.00 -3.72 -12.34
N GLY A 43 3.31 -3.64 -12.57
CA GLY A 43 4.25 -2.86 -11.74
C GLY A 43 4.37 -1.40 -12.18
N SER A 44 3.27 -0.65 -12.30
CA SER A 44 3.37 0.81 -12.46
C SER A 44 3.81 1.43 -11.13
N VAL A 45 5.10 1.75 -11.01
CA VAL A 45 5.65 2.58 -9.93
C VAL A 45 5.10 3.99 -10.13
N MET A 46 3.99 4.29 -9.47
CA MET A 46 3.45 5.65 -9.42
C MET A 46 4.47 6.51 -8.64
N PRO A 47 4.87 7.69 -9.13
CA PRO A 47 5.65 8.61 -8.33
C PRO A 47 4.83 8.94 -7.09
N ALA A 48 5.38 8.71 -5.90
CA ALA A 48 4.78 9.22 -4.67
C ALA A 48 4.78 10.74 -4.80
N ALA A 49 3.60 11.34 -5.03
CA ALA A 49 3.43 12.77 -4.84
C ALA A 49 3.77 13.04 -3.38
N THR A 50 4.85 13.78 -3.14
CA THR A 50 5.17 14.30 -1.82
C THR A 50 4.17 15.42 -1.55
N THR A 51 2.97 15.07 -1.09
CA THR A 51 2.08 16.03 -0.44
C THR A 51 2.81 16.52 0.80
N GLU A 52 3.27 17.78 0.78
CA GLU A 52 3.75 18.41 2.01
C GLU A 52 2.59 18.42 3.00
N LEU A 53 2.86 17.86 4.18
CA LEU A 53 1.91 17.85 5.28
C LEU A 53 1.79 19.27 5.84
N ASP A 54 0.57 19.67 6.17
CA ASP A 54 0.32 20.93 6.85
C ASP A 54 0.81 20.81 8.30
N SER A 55 1.84 21.57 8.65
CA SER A 55 2.40 21.57 9.99
C SER A 55 1.51 22.36 10.94
N VAL A 56 1.08 21.74 12.03
CA VAL A 56 0.28 22.36 13.09
C VAL A 56 0.90 22.11 14.47
N LYS A 57 0.70 23.04 15.40
CA LYS A 57 1.20 22.98 16.77
C LYS A 57 0.08 22.75 17.75
N LEU A 58 0.14 21.65 18.49
CA LEU A 58 -0.78 21.32 19.59
C LEU A 58 -0.13 21.65 20.93
N GLN A 59 -0.64 22.68 21.61
CA GLN A 59 -0.23 23.06 22.95
C GLN A 59 -0.90 22.21 24.02
N LEU A 60 -0.12 21.40 24.72
CA LEU A 60 -0.57 20.66 25.89
C LEU A 60 -0.83 21.61 27.07
N ASN A 61 -1.76 21.22 27.95
CA ASN A 61 -2.03 21.95 29.19
C ASN A 61 -1.14 21.51 30.36
N TRP A 62 -0.24 20.54 30.14
CA TRP A 62 0.74 20.05 31.12
C TRP A 62 1.99 19.50 30.42
N VAL A 63 2.90 18.88 31.18
CA VAL A 63 4.08 18.15 30.64
C VAL A 63 3.66 16.84 29.99
N HIS A 64 4.51 16.25 29.15
CA HIS A 64 4.25 14.93 28.56
C HIS A 64 3.89 13.90 29.65
N SER A 65 2.65 13.43 29.62
CA SER A 65 2.04 12.51 30.60
C SER A 65 1.19 11.47 29.85
N SER A 66 0.87 10.36 30.53
CA SER A 66 -0.01 9.32 30.01
C SER A 66 -1.40 9.84 29.63
N ASP A 67 -1.84 10.95 30.22
CA ASP A 67 -3.13 11.59 29.90
C ASP A 67 -3.21 12.01 28.42
N PHE A 68 -2.07 12.22 27.77
CA PHE A 68 -1.97 12.61 26.36
C PHE A 68 -1.60 11.44 25.43
N ALA A 69 -1.54 10.21 25.95
CA ALA A 69 -1.11 9.03 25.16
C ALA A 69 -1.92 8.84 23.88
N GLY A 70 -3.21 9.20 23.88
CA GLY A 70 -4.05 9.11 22.69
C GLY A 70 -3.54 9.94 21.51
N PHE A 71 -3.02 11.15 21.77
CA PHE A 71 -2.46 12.03 20.74
C PHE A 71 -1.19 11.44 20.12
N TYR A 72 -0.29 10.92 20.95
CA TYR A 72 0.93 10.26 20.48
C TYR A 72 0.66 8.96 19.74
N VAL A 73 -0.33 8.18 20.18
CA VAL A 73 -0.72 6.95 19.47
C VAL A 73 -1.34 7.29 18.11
N ALA A 74 -2.12 8.36 18.01
CA ALA A 74 -2.67 8.82 16.73
C ALA A 74 -1.55 9.22 15.76
N ASP A 75 -0.56 9.98 16.24
CA ASP A 75 0.62 10.37 15.47
C ASP A 75 1.44 9.16 15.02
N ALA A 76 1.78 8.27 15.96
CA ALA A 76 2.54 7.04 15.68
C ALA A 76 1.81 6.08 14.75
N LYS A 77 0.48 6.12 14.70
CA LYS A 77 -0.34 5.32 13.76
C LYS A 77 -0.53 5.99 12.40
N GLY A 78 -0.06 7.23 12.22
CA GLY A 78 -0.18 7.97 10.97
C GLY A 78 -1.54 8.64 10.77
N PHE A 79 -2.41 8.68 11.78
CA PHE A 79 -3.76 9.24 11.62
C PHE A 79 -3.74 10.73 11.28
N TYR A 80 -2.72 11.48 11.72
CA TYR A 80 -2.56 12.87 11.28
C TYR A 80 -2.07 12.95 9.84
N ALA A 81 -1.10 12.11 9.46
CA ALA A 81 -0.58 12.08 8.10
C ALA A 81 -1.65 11.65 7.07
N ASP A 82 -2.55 10.74 7.45
CA ASP A 82 -3.71 10.34 6.64
C ASP A 82 -4.66 11.52 6.35
N GLU A 83 -4.70 12.50 7.26
CA GLU A 83 -5.45 13.76 7.13
C GLU A 83 -4.59 14.92 6.62
N ASN A 84 -3.41 14.63 6.04
CA ASN A 84 -2.44 15.61 5.55
C ASN A 84 -1.88 16.57 6.61
N LEU A 85 -1.81 16.15 7.87
CA LEU A 85 -1.30 16.95 8.99
C LEU A 85 0.02 16.40 9.53
N SER A 86 0.94 17.31 9.88
CA SER A 86 2.10 17.04 10.71
C SER A 86 1.95 17.78 12.04
N VAL A 87 1.85 17.05 13.16
CA VAL A 87 1.55 17.65 14.45
C VAL A 87 2.80 17.76 15.31
N GLU A 88 3.15 19.00 15.70
CA GLU A 88 4.14 19.29 16.72
C GLU A 88 3.46 19.41 18.09
N PHE A 89 3.90 18.63 19.07
CA PHE A 89 3.37 18.70 20.43
C PHE A 89 4.21 19.63 21.30
N LEU A 90 3.61 20.74 21.75
CA LEU A 90 4.25 21.69 22.64
C LEU A 90 3.91 21.36 24.10
N GLU A 91 4.92 21.17 24.94
CA GLU A 91 4.73 21.05 26.38
C GLU A 91 4.23 22.36 27.00
N ARG A 92 3.61 22.26 28.17
CA ARG A 92 3.21 23.45 28.93
C ARG A 92 4.41 24.32 29.27
N ASP A 93 4.27 25.59 28.90
CA ASP A 93 5.13 26.68 29.35
C ASP A 93 4.72 27.13 30.77
N ASN A 94 5.71 27.30 31.63
CA ASN A 94 5.51 27.71 33.02
C ASN A 94 5.15 29.20 33.13
N ASP A 95 5.65 30.01 32.21
CA ASP A 95 5.51 31.47 32.24
C ASP A 95 4.28 31.92 31.44
N VAL A 96 3.99 31.24 30.33
CA VAL A 96 2.88 31.61 29.45
C VAL A 96 1.77 30.54 29.48
N PRO A 97 0.53 30.88 29.86
CA PRO A 97 -0.58 29.95 29.80
C PRO A 97 -0.88 29.47 28.37
N SER A 98 -1.27 28.21 28.20
CA SER A 98 -1.59 27.60 26.91
C SER A 98 -2.60 28.40 26.07
N ARG A 99 -3.59 29.04 26.73
CA ARG A 99 -4.56 29.94 26.07
C ARG A 99 -3.87 31.15 25.43
N GLN A 100 -2.93 31.77 26.14
CA GLN A 100 -2.27 32.96 25.66
C GLN A 100 -1.38 32.64 24.46
N LYS A 101 -0.74 31.46 24.46
CA LYS A 101 -0.04 30.94 23.27
C LYS A 101 -0.97 30.77 22.06
N LEU A 102 -2.17 30.23 22.27
CA LEU A 102 -3.18 30.11 21.20
C LEU A 102 -3.58 31.49 20.65
N VAL A 103 -3.90 32.45 21.53
CA VAL A 103 -4.31 33.81 21.12
C VAL A 103 -3.17 34.56 20.43
N ASN A 104 -1.93 34.34 20.87
CA ASN A 104 -0.73 34.94 20.27
C ASN A 104 -0.32 34.29 18.94
N GLY A 105 -0.96 33.18 18.54
CA GLY A 105 -0.58 32.41 17.35
C GLY A 105 0.73 31.60 17.53
N GLU A 106 1.18 31.40 18.77
CA GLU A 106 2.33 30.53 19.07
C GLU A 106 1.96 29.03 18.95
N ALA A 107 0.67 28.71 19.08
CA ALA A 107 0.10 27.39 18.88
C ALA A 107 -1.19 27.48 18.05
N ASP A 108 -1.45 26.47 17.22
CA ASP A 108 -2.65 26.40 16.37
C ASP A 108 -3.84 25.80 17.13
N PHE A 109 -3.55 24.87 18.04
CA PHE A 109 -4.52 24.23 18.93
C PHE A 109 -4.00 24.22 20.36
N ALA A 110 -4.91 24.26 21.34
CA ALA A 110 -4.53 24.14 22.74
C ALA A 110 -5.53 23.29 23.53
N LEU A 111 -5.00 22.39 24.37
CA LEU A 111 -5.79 21.75 25.41
C LEU A 111 -6.01 22.75 26.54
N LEU A 112 -7.25 22.87 27.00
CA LEU A 112 -7.64 23.76 28.09
C LEU A 112 -8.35 22.96 29.17
N SER A 113 -7.99 23.24 30.43
CA SER A 113 -8.74 22.70 31.57
C SER A 113 -10.08 23.43 31.70
N LEU A 114 -11.16 22.69 31.98
CA LEU A 114 -12.53 23.24 32.04
C LEU A 114 -12.67 24.47 32.94
N ASN A 115 -11.97 24.49 34.08
CA ASN A 115 -11.96 25.61 35.02
C ASN A 115 -11.25 26.88 34.47
N ARG A 116 -10.61 26.80 33.31
CA ARG A 116 -9.86 27.89 32.67
C ARG A 116 -10.53 28.39 31.40
N ILE A 117 -11.81 28.08 31.18
CA ILE A 117 -12.58 28.54 30.02
C ILE A 117 -13.39 29.82 30.33
N ASN A 118 -13.74 30.08 31.59
CA ASN A 118 -14.65 31.19 31.94
C ASN A 118 -14.01 32.57 32.05
N ASP A 119 -12.67 32.68 31.99
CA ASP A 119 -11.98 33.98 32.07
C ASP A 119 -11.74 34.59 30.66
N LEU A 120 -12.65 34.34 29.72
CA LEU A 120 -12.65 34.91 28.36
C LEU A 120 -13.37 36.26 28.33
#